data_AF-A0A438LYW3-F1
#
_entry.id   AF-A0A438LYW3-F1
#
_cell.length_a   1.000
_cell.length_b   1.000
_cell.length_c   1.000
_cell.angle_alpha   90.00
_cell.angle_beta   90.00
_cell.angle_gamma   90.00
#
_symmetry.space_group_name_H-M   'P 1'
#
loop_
_entity.id
_entity.type
_entity.pdbx_description
1 polymer ?
#
loop_
_entity_poly.entity_id
_entity_poly.type
_entity_poly.pdbx_seq_one_letter_code
_entity_poly.pdbx_strand_id
1 'polypeptide(L)'
;MTERVKVGVVLPRPSDDPGEWLSDAVAFEAAGADALWVEHGAAPSLDPLTLTAALAALTYRSLLVVAVPEPSQPPVLATVERLSRGRLTLITGTTDVAGVGRWVSAAVPPGRAAWRETLRLAAERGDHGVLVPADPRLLDLLRNPDDPGGRHDLQLAQG
;
A
#
# COMPACT_ATOMS: atom_id res chain seq x y z
N MET A 1 -1.64 11.93 21.91
CA MET A 1 -2.33 10.95 21.06
C MET A 1 -1.25 10.17 20.35
N THR A 2 -1.08 8.88 20.64
CA THR A 2 -0.08 8.05 19.96
C THR A 2 -0.58 7.81 18.54
N GLU A 3 0.15 8.29 17.53
CA GLU A 3 -0.22 8.09 16.13
C GLU A 3 -0.20 6.59 15.82
N ARG A 4 -1.22 6.09 15.12
CA ARG A 4 -1.29 4.69 14.69
C ARG A 4 -0.19 4.44 13.64
N VAL A 5 0.50 3.31 13.73
CA VAL A 5 1.41 2.82 12.68
C VAL A 5 0.66 2.69 11.36
N LYS A 6 1.16 3.38 10.33
CA LYS A 6 0.57 3.36 9.00
C LYS A 6 0.84 2.06 8.26
N VAL A 7 -0.02 1.73 7.31
CA VAL A 7 0.08 0.52 6.49
C VAL A 7 0.28 0.91 5.04
N GLY A 8 1.45 0.59 4.50
CA GLY A 8 1.78 0.72 3.10
C GLY A 8 1.68 -0.62 2.40
N VAL A 9 1.04 -0.65 1.24
CA VAL A 9 0.93 -1.84 0.40
C VAL A 9 1.91 -1.71 -0.76
N VAL A 10 2.83 -2.67 -0.87
CA VAL A 10 3.71 -2.78 -2.03
C VAL A 10 2.95 -3.51 -3.13
N LEU A 11 2.53 -2.76 -4.14
CA LEU A 11 1.87 -3.32 -5.32
C LEU A 11 2.90 -4.13 -6.11
N PRO A 12 2.55 -5.35 -6.57
CA PRO A 12 3.45 -6.13 -7.39
C PRO A 12 3.69 -5.43 -8.72
N ARG A 13 4.69 -5.86 -9.48
CA ARG A 13 4.83 -5.39 -10.86
C ARG A 13 3.56 -5.79 -11.64
N PRO A 14 2.97 -4.86 -12.40
CA PRO A 14 1.80 -5.18 -13.21
C PRO A 14 2.13 -6.32 -14.17
N SER A 15 1.23 -7.30 -14.23
CA SER A 15 1.24 -8.36 -15.22
C SER A 15 0.70 -7.84 -16.56
N ASP A 16 0.38 -8.75 -17.49
CA ASP A 16 -0.15 -8.40 -18.81
C ASP A 16 -1.53 -7.71 -18.78
N ASP A 17 -2.23 -7.68 -17.63
CA ASP A 17 -3.49 -6.94 -17.43
C ASP A 17 -3.36 -5.80 -16.41
N PRO A 18 -3.09 -4.56 -16.86
CA PRO A 18 -3.06 -3.39 -15.99
C PRO A 18 -4.40 -3.06 -15.33
N GLY A 19 -5.53 -3.48 -15.91
CA GLY A 19 -6.86 -3.18 -15.39
C GLY A 19 -7.16 -3.95 -14.10
N GLU A 20 -6.78 -5.23 -14.05
CA GLU A 20 -6.82 -6.04 -12.83
C GLU A 20 -5.92 -5.44 -11.74
N TRP A 21 -4.68 -5.08 -12.11
CA TRP A 21 -3.72 -4.47 -11.19
C TRP A 21 -4.24 -3.16 -10.56
N LEU A 22 -4.88 -2.29 -11.36
CA LEU A 22 -5.50 -1.06 -10.86
C LEU A 22 -6.69 -1.36 -9.95
N SER A 23 -7.48 -2.40 -10.26
CA SER A 23 -8.63 -2.81 -9.46
C SER A 23 -8.20 -3.30 -8.07
N ASP A 24 -7.12 -4.06 -8.00
CA ASP A 24 -6.52 -4.50 -6.74
C ASP A 24 -6.03 -3.32 -5.91
N ALA A 25 -5.33 -2.36 -6.53
CA ALA A 25 -4.84 -1.17 -5.85
C ALA A 25 -6.00 -0.34 -5.22
N VAL A 26 -7.10 -0.18 -5.96
CA VAL A 26 -8.33 0.47 -5.44
C VAL A 26 -8.94 -0.34 -4.30
N ALA A 27 -8.93 -1.67 -4.37
CA ALA A 27 -9.42 -2.52 -3.29
C ALA A 27 -8.59 -2.35 -2.00
N PHE A 28 -7.26 -2.24 -2.10
CA PHE A 28 -6.38 -1.99 -0.95
C PHE A 28 -6.59 -0.59 -0.34
N GLU A 29 -6.74 0.44 -1.17
CA GLU A 29 -7.13 1.76 -0.67
C GLU A 29 -8.47 1.67 0.08
N ALA A 30 -9.51 1.12 -0.55
CA ALA A 30 -10.83 1.01 0.06
C ALA A 30 -10.79 0.24 1.39
N ALA A 31 -9.91 -0.75 1.49
CA ALA A 31 -9.70 -1.54 2.70
C ALA A 31 -8.95 -0.82 3.83
N GLY A 32 -8.31 0.32 3.58
CA GLY A 32 -7.61 1.05 4.65
C GLY A 32 -6.12 1.25 4.44
N ALA A 33 -5.55 0.94 3.28
CA ALA A 33 -4.14 1.23 3.01
C ALA A 33 -3.86 2.74 3.13
N ASP A 34 -2.82 3.11 3.87
CA ASP A 34 -2.37 4.48 4.05
C ASP A 34 -1.44 4.92 2.91
N ALA A 35 -0.72 3.97 2.31
CA ALA A 35 0.14 4.20 1.16
C ALA A 35 0.09 3.03 0.16
N LEU A 36 0.26 3.35 -1.12
CA LEU A 36 0.42 2.41 -2.22
C LEU A 36 1.81 2.64 -2.84
N TRP A 37 2.64 1.61 -2.77
CA TRP A 37 4.01 1.59 -3.29
C TRP A 37 4.03 0.92 -4.66
N VAL A 38 4.41 1.66 -5.70
CA VAL A 38 4.54 1.16 -7.06
C VAL A 38 5.93 0.55 -7.24
N GLU A 39 6.02 -0.78 -7.13
CA GLU A 39 7.22 -1.54 -7.48
C GLU A 39 7.24 -1.81 -8.99
N HIS A 40 8.37 -1.49 -9.62
CA HIS A 40 8.52 -1.63 -11.08
C HIS A 40 9.89 -2.19 -11.50
N GLY A 41 10.81 -2.37 -10.55
CA GLY A 41 12.15 -2.90 -10.79
C GLY A 41 13.11 -1.93 -11.48
N ALA A 42 14.28 -2.43 -11.86
CA ALA A 42 15.29 -1.63 -12.57
C ALA A 42 14.94 -1.38 -14.05
N ALA A 43 14.16 -2.28 -14.66
CA ALA A 43 13.78 -2.25 -16.07
C ALA A 43 12.27 -2.51 -16.18
N PRO A 44 11.44 -1.48 -15.96
CA PRO A 44 9.99 -1.66 -15.96
C PRO A 44 9.45 -1.89 -17.37
N SER A 45 8.48 -2.80 -17.51
CA SER A 45 7.79 -3.07 -18.78
C SER A 45 6.74 -2.00 -19.13
N LEU A 46 6.19 -1.35 -18.11
CA LEU A 46 5.24 -0.24 -18.23
C LEU A 46 5.79 1.00 -17.54
N ASP A 47 5.44 2.17 -18.04
CA ASP A 47 5.91 3.44 -17.47
C ASP A 47 5.37 3.66 -16.04
N PRO A 48 6.24 3.73 -15.00
CA PRO A 48 5.79 3.83 -13.62
C PRO A 48 5.02 5.11 -13.30
N LEU A 49 5.35 6.24 -13.97
CA LEU A 49 4.66 7.51 -13.76
C LEU A 49 3.24 7.48 -14.36
N THR A 50 3.06 6.79 -15.48
CA THR A 50 1.76 6.58 -16.13
C THR A 50 0.84 5.73 -15.25
N LEU A 51 1.36 4.64 -14.68
CA LEU A 51 0.63 3.83 -13.70
C LEU A 51 0.28 4.64 -12.44
N THR A 52 1.23 5.45 -11.96
CA THR A 52 1.02 6.33 -10.81
C THR A 52 -0.04 7.39 -11.11
N ALA A 53 -0.09 7.95 -12.32
CA ALA A 53 -1.14 8.88 -12.74
C ALA A 53 -2.51 8.21 -12.78
N ALA A 54 -2.59 6.97 -13.27
CA ALA A 54 -3.83 6.18 -13.24
C ALA A 54 -4.30 5.93 -11.81
N LEU A 55 -3.39 5.51 -10.91
CA LEU A 55 -3.68 5.39 -9.49
C LEU A 55 -4.14 6.72 -8.89
N ALA A 56 -3.49 7.84 -9.21
CA ALA A 56 -3.88 9.16 -8.73
C ALA A 56 -5.30 9.57 -9.13
N ALA A 57 -5.77 9.11 -10.29
CA ALA A 57 -7.13 9.35 -10.76
C ALA A 57 -8.18 8.43 -10.11
N LEU A 58 -7.81 7.18 -9.80
CA LEU A 58 -8.72 6.18 -9.25
C LEU A 58 -8.78 6.17 -7.72
N THR A 59 -7.74 6.70 -7.08
CA THR A 59 -7.59 6.73 -5.62
C THR A 59 -7.69 8.13 -5.06
N TYR A 60 -8.07 8.26 -3.79
CA TYR A 60 -8.34 9.56 -3.16
C TYR A 60 -7.68 9.76 -1.80
N ARG A 61 -7.38 8.68 -1.06
CA ARG A 61 -6.85 8.76 0.31
C ARG A 61 -5.37 8.39 0.41
N SER A 62 -4.98 7.26 -0.17
CA SER A 62 -3.63 6.71 0.05
C SER A 62 -2.54 7.61 -0.55
N LEU A 63 -1.40 7.69 0.15
CA LEU A 63 -0.17 8.20 -0.41
C LEU A 63 0.27 7.30 -1.58
N LEU A 64 0.75 7.89 -2.66
CA LEU A 64 1.29 7.19 -3.82
C LEU A 64 2.81 7.35 -3.81
N VAL A 65 3.51 6.22 -3.68
CA VAL A 65 4.96 6.20 -3.62
C VAL A 65 5.53 5.46 -4.81
N VAL A 66 6.41 6.11 -5.56
CA VAL A 66 7.02 5.53 -6.76
C VAL A 66 8.50 5.89 -6.83
N ALA A 67 9.34 4.90 -7.13
CA ALA A 67 10.72 5.18 -7.52
C ALA A 67 10.71 5.70 -8.96
N VAL A 68 11.36 6.82 -9.24
CA VAL A 68 11.37 7.36 -10.61
C VAL A 68 12.70 7.02 -11.28
N PRO A 69 12.69 6.35 -12.45
CA PRO A 69 13.91 6.18 -13.22
C PRO A 69 14.39 7.55 -13.73
N GLU A 70 15.66 7.89 -13.45
CA GLU A 70 16.29 9.14 -13.85
C GLU A 70 16.64 9.13 -15.37
N PRO A 71 16.46 10.25 -16.10
CA PRO A 71 15.68 11.45 -15.76
C PRO A 71 14.24 11.37 -16.29
N SER A 72 13.27 11.71 -15.44
CA SER A 72 11.86 11.90 -15.87
C SER A 72 11.64 13.29 -16.46
N GLN A 73 10.71 13.42 -17.41
CA GLN A 73 10.42 14.70 -18.04
C GLN A 73 9.62 15.62 -17.09
N PRO A 74 10.04 16.89 -16.86
CA PRO A 74 9.37 17.79 -15.92
C PRO A 74 7.85 17.98 -16.13
N PRO A 75 7.32 18.07 -17.37
CA PRO A 75 5.88 18.20 -17.59
C PRO A 75 5.07 16.97 -17.17
N VAL A 76 5.65 15.77 -17.31
CA VAL A 76 5.01 14.52 -16.88
C VAL A 76 4.88 14.53 -15.37
N LEU A 77 5.97 14.81 -14.65
CA LEU A 77 5.95 14.85 -13.20
C LEU A 77 4.95 15.89 -12.65
N ALA A 78 4.95 17.11 -13.20
CA ALA A 78 4.01 18.16 -12.80
C ALA A 78 2.54 17.74 -13.02
N THR A 79 2.26 16.96 -14.06
CA THR A 79 0.93 16.41 -14.31
C THR A 79 0.55 15.39 -13.23
N VAL A 80 1.43 14.45 -12.91
CA VAL A 80 1.18 13.44 -11.87
C VAL A 80 0.98 14.10 -10.51
N GLU A 81 1.85 15.04 -10.12
CA GLU A 81 1.71 15.80 -8.86
C GLU A 81 0.34 16.46 -8.73
N ARG A 82 -0.15 17.08 -9.82
CA ARG A 82 -1.46 17.75 -9.85
C ARG A 82 -2.62 16.77 -9.74
N LEU A 83 -2.53 15.59 -10.37
CA LEU A 83 -3.52 14.53 -10.24
C LEU A 83 -3.53 13.92 -8.83
N SER A 84 -2.35 13.73 -8.24
CA SER A 84 -2.18 13.17 -6.90
C SER A 84 -2.67 14.10 -5.80
N ARG A 85 -2.82 15.41 -6.06
CA ARG A 85 -3.33 16.42 -5.11
C ARG A 85 -2.55 16.41 -3.77
N GLY A 86 -1.23 16.37 -3.85
CA GLY A 86 -0.34 16.34 -2.68
C GLY A 86 -0.10 14.95 -2.08
N ARG A 87 -0.59 13.88 -2.72
CA ARG A 87 -0.37 12.49 -2.29
C ARG A 87 0.78 11.80 -3.03
N LEU A 88 1.63 12.51 -3.76
CA LEU A 88 2.76 11.90 -4.48
C LEU A 88 4.04 12.00 -3.65
N THR A 89 4.76 10.89 -3.50
CA THR A 89 6.13 10.86 -3.01
C THR A 89 7.00 10.10 -3.99
N LEU A 90 8.12 10.70 -4.37
CA LEU A 90 9.11 10.06 -5.21
C LEU A 90 10.22 9.47 -4.35
N ILE A 91 10.69 8.27 -4.70
CA ILE A 91 11.91 7.71 -4.13
C ILE A 91 13.06 8.00 -5.08
N THR A 92 14.01 8.82 -4.63
CA THR A 92 15.29 9.06 -5.29
C THR A 92 16.39 8.38 -4.47
N GLY A 93 16.72 7.13 -4.79
CA GLY A 93 17.78 6.37 -4.08
C GLY A 93 17.29 5.57 -2.86
N THR A 94 18.13 5.45 -1.83
CA THR A 94 17.87 4.59 -0.64
C THR A 94 16.53 4.94 0.00
N THR A 95 15.81 3.91 0.46
CA THR A 95 14.41 3.83 0.95
C THR A 95 13.93 4.83 2.00
N ASP A 96 14.67 5.89 2.28
CA ASP A 96 14.22 7.06 3.02
C ASP A 96 13.38 7.93 2.09
N VAL A 97 12.07 7.69 2.11
CA VAL A 97 11.09 8.59 1.51
C VAL A 97 11.15 9.91 2.28
N ALA A 98 11.89 10.88 1.74
CA ALA A 98 12.15 12.15 2.40
C ALA A 98 10.85 12.79 2.91
N GLY A 99 10.76 12.97 4.23
CA GLY A 99 9.61 13.60 4.90
C GLY A 99 8.44 12.67 5.27
N VAL A 100 8.52 11.37 4.98
CA VAL A 100 7.42 10.41 5.24
C VAL A 100 7.72 9.40 6.34
N GLY A 101 8.80 9.63 7.11
CA GLY A 101 9.18 8.81 8.27
C GLY A 101 9.71 7.43 7.93
N ARG A 102 10.13 6.68 8.97
CA ARG A 102 10.73 5.34 8.80
C ARG A 102 9.66 4.30 8.48
N TRP A 103 9.72 3.74 7.27
CA TRP A 103 8.92 2.59 6.85
C TRP A 103 9.72 1.29 6.98
N VAL A 104 9.11 0.25 7.54
CA VAL A 104 9.76 -1.06 7.70
C VAL A 104 9.06 -2.14 6.87
N SER A 105 9.84 -2.93 6.12
CA SER A 105 9.29 -4.07 5.39
C SER A 105 8.85 -5.17 6.34
N ALA A 106 7.68 -5.73 6.09
CA ALA A 106 7.11 -6.87 6.79
C ALA A 106 6.57 -7.89 5.78
N ALA A 107 6.72 -9.18 6.10
CA ALA A 107 6.08 -10.24 5.34
C ALA A 107 4.55 -10.18 5.51
N VAL A 108 3.81 -10.79 4.56
CA VAL A 108 2.36 -10.93 4.67
C VAL A 108 2.02 -11.70 5.96
N PRO A 109 1.30 -11.09 6.92
CA PRO A 109 1.00 -11.75 8.18
C PRO A 109 0.12 -13.00 7.95
N PRO A 110 0.40 -14.13 8.62
CA PRO A 110 -0.40 -15.35 8.47
C PRO A 110 -1.82 -15.22 9.06
N GLY A 111 -2.11 -14.17 9.83
CA GLY A 111 -3.42 -13.91 10.40
C GLY A 111 -3.44 -12.71 11.33
N ARG A 112 -4.60 -12.41 11.92
CA ARG A 112 -4.85 -11.20 12.72
C ARG A 112 -3.96 -11.07 13.96
N ALA A 113 -3.67 -12.18 14.64
CA ALA A 113 -2.79 -12.15 15.81
C ALA A 113 -1.37 -11.71 15.45
N ALA A 114 -0.80 -12.31 14.39
CA ALA A 114 0.50 -11.90 13.86
C ALA A 114 0.47 -10.47 13.33
N TRP A 115 -0.64 -10.05 12.72
CA TRP A 115 -0.79 -8.69 12.23
C TRP A 115 -0.75 -7.63 13.34
N ARG A 116 -1.52 -7.83 14.42
CA ARG A 116 -1.49 -6.94 15.59
C ARG A 116 -0.10 -6.87 16.23
N GLU A 117 0.59 -8.00 16.28
CA GLU A 117 1.95 -8.05 16.81
C GLU A 117 2.94 -7.27 15.92
N THR A 118 2.86 -7.40 14.60
CA THR A 118 3.66 -6.60 13.66
C THR A 118 3.43 -5.10 13.87
N LEU A 119 2.17 -4.67 13.99
CA LEU A 119 1.84 -3.26 14.25
C LEU A 119 2.33 -2.78 15.62
N ARG A 120 2.21 -3.61 16.67
CA ARG A 120 2.70 -3.29 18.02
C ARG A 120 4.22 -3.11 18.02
N LEU A 121 4.95 -4.04 17.42
CA LEU A 121 6.41 -3.98 17.34
C LEU A 121 6.91 -2.77 16.55
N ALA A 122 6.24 -2.42 15.45
CA ALA A 122 6.54 -1.21 14.70
C ALA A 122 6.28 0.05 15.53
N ALA A 123 5.17 0.10 16.27
CA ALA A 123 4.84 1.23 17.15
C ALA A 123 5.88 1.42 18.26
N GLU A 124 6.32 0.32 18.87
CA GLU A 124 7.34 0.33 19.93
C GLU A 124 8.70 0.80 19.45
N ARG A 125 9.01 0.58 18.18
CA ARG A 125 10.23 1.06 17.53
C ARG A 125 10.13 2.52 17.06
N GLY A 126 8.94 3.13 17.17
CA GLY A 126 8.68 4.47 16.64
C GLY A 126 8.65 4.52 15.11
N ASP A 127 8.34 3.40 14.45
CA ASP A 127 8.23 3.33 13.00
C ASP A 127 6.99 4.09 12.53
N HIS A 128 7.13 4.83 11.43
CA HIS A 128 6.02 5.56 10.82
C HIS A 128 4.98 4.59 10.26
N GLY A 129 5.44 3.51 9.63
CA GLY A 129 4.57 2.52 9.02
C GLY A 129 5.27 1.24 8.64
N VAL A 130 4.46 0.24 8.28
CA VAL A 130 4.90 -1.06 7.79
C VAL A 130 4.58 -1.18 6.30
N LEU A 131 5.50 -1.74 5.53
CA LEU A 131 5.31 -2.06 4.11
C LEU A 131 5.08 -3.56 3.98
N VAL A 132 3.92 -3.92 3.42
CA VAL A 132 3.53 -5.32 3.23
C VAL A 132 3.25 -5.55 1.75
N PRO A 133 3.75 -6.63 1.13
CA PRO A 133 3.37 -7.01 -0.23
C PRO A 133 1.85 -7.16 -0.37
N ALA A 134 1.31 -6.73 -1.50
CA ALA A 134 -0.10 -6.96 -1.82
C ALA A 134 -0.39 -8.46 -1.88
N ASP A 135 -1.35 -8.90 -1.08
CA ASP A 135 -1.77 -10.30 -0.98
C ASP A 135 -3.26 -10.33 -0.57
N PRO A 136 -4.08 -11.24 -1.12
CA PRO A 136 -5.50 -11.36 -0.73
C PRO A 136 -5.72 -11.49 0.78
N ARG A 137 -4.79 -12.12 1.52
CA ARG A 137 -4.84 -12.21 2.99
C ARG A 137 -4.67 -10.86 3.64
N LEU A 138 -3.75 -10.03 3.14
CA LEU A 138 -3.60 -8.66 3.64
C LEU A 138 -4.90 -7.88 3.40
N LEU A 139 -5.50 -8.03 2.22
CA LEU A 139 -6.76 -7.36 1.89
C LEU A 139 -7.89 -7.74 2.87
N ASP A 140 -8.02 -9.03 3.22
CA ASP A 140 -8.98 -9.49 4.24
C ASP A 140 -8.69 -8.89 5.63
N LEU A 141 -7.41 -8.87 6.04
CA LEU A 141 -7.00 -8.29 7.32
C LEU A 141 -7.32 -6.80 7.42
N LEU A 142 -7.19 -6.05 6.32
CA LEU A 142 -7.49 -4.63 6.28
C LEU A 142 -8.99 -4.35 6.28
N ARG A 143 -9.78 -5.14 5.54
CA ARG A 143 -11.25 -5.00 5.51
C ARG A 143 -11.89 -5.31 6.86
N ASN A 144 -11.35 -6.29 7.58
CA ASN A 144 -11.92 -6.82 8.82
C ASN A 144 -10.86 -6.85 9.95
N PRO A 145 -10.41 -5.68 10.45
CA PRO A 145 -9.30 -5.60 11.40
C PRO A 145 -9.66 -6.13 12.80
N ASP A 146 -10.93 -5.97 13.21
CA ASP A 146 -11.42 -6.32 14.55
C ASP A 146 -12.22 -7.62 14.61
N ASP A 147 -12.45 -8.28 13.47
CA ASP A 147 -13.19 -9.55 13.42
C ASP A 147 -12.36 -10.66 14.11
N PRO A 148 -12.88 -11.31 15.18
CA PRO A 148 -12.17 -12.39 15.86
C PRO A 148 -11.97 -13.64 14.96
N GLY A 149 -12.54 -13.70 13.75
CA GLY A 149 -12.28 -14.75 12.76
C GLY A 149 -13.00 -16.07 13.06
N GLY A 150 -14.00 -16.05 13.93
CA GLY A 150 -14.82 -17.20 14.26
C GLY A 150 -16.26 -16.97 13.84
N ARG A 151 -16.70 -17.62 12.76
CA ARG A 151 -18.11 -17.91 12.56
C ARG A 151 -18.54 -18.93 13.61
N HIS A 152 -18.98 -18.47 14.79
CA HIS A 152 -19.57 -19.29 15.85
C HIS A 152 -21.06 -19.61 15.59
N ASP A 153 -21.59 -19.17 14.45
CA ASP A 153 -23.01 -19.13 14.10
C ASP A 153 -23.52 -20.41 13.39
N LEU A 154 -22.71 -21.47 13.30
CA LEU A 154 -23.10 -22.75 12.70
C LEU A 154 -23.51 -23.88 13.68
N GLN A 155 -23.78 -23.57 14.95
CA GLN A 155 -24.13 -24.61 15.95
C GLN A 155 -25.56 -24.57 16.53
N LEU A 156 -26.49 -23.79 15.99
CA LEU A 156 -27.87 -23.76 16.50
C LEU A 156 -28.91 -23.91 15.39
N ALA A 157 -29.05 -25.13 14.87
CA ALA A 157 -30.32 -25.67 14.34
C ALA A 157 -30.21 -27.19 14.14
N GLN A 158 -30.27 -27.93 15.25
CA GLN A 158 -30.78 -29.30 15.27
C GLN A 158 -31.85 -29.33 16.36
N GLY A 159 -33.08 -29.06 15.95
CA GLY A 159 -34.29 -29.17 16.75
C GLY A 159 -35.39 -29.77 15.89
#